data_AF-A0A9D1H743-F1
#
_entry.id   AF-A0A9D1H743-F1
#
_cell.length_a   1.000
_cell.length_b   1.000
_cell.length_c   1.000
_cell.angle_alpha   90.00
_cell.angle_beta   90.00
_cell.angle_gamma   90.00
#
_symmetry.space_group_name_H-M   'P 1'
#
loop_
_entity.id
_entity.type
_entity.pdbx_description
1 polymer ?
#
loop_
_entity_poly.entity_id
_entity_poly.type
_entity_poly.pdbx_seq_one_letter_code
_entity_poly.pdbx_strand_id
1 'polypeptide(L)'
;EEMDIIAVTDLSTADGYKQVANGQVDAALTYQSTFNTVNAELGLDLKLTDVVMVEDTYQMFASDEQEFCDAVSQALKEMLDDGTLSKFSDEYFGEDIFSLYADQITIVPES
;
A
#
# COMPACT_ATOMS: atom_id res chain seq x y z
N GLU A 1 -2.51 -24.52 -13.87
CA GLU A 1 -2.28 -23.22 -14.53
C GLU A 1 -0.97 -22.68 -14.00
N GLU A 2 -0.08 -22.29 -14.90
CA GLU A 2 1.22 -21.70 -14.57
C GLU A 2 1.03 -20.19 -14.67
N MET A 3 1.26 -19.48 -13.57
CA MET A 3 1.04 -18.03 -13.48
C MET A 3 2.33 -17.32 -13.89
N ASP A 4 2.31 -16.65 -15.04
CA ASP A 4 3.44 -15.87 -15.54
C ASP A 4 3.50 -14.50 -14.83
N ILE A 5 4.55 -14.29 -14.02
CA ILE A 5 4.81 -13.01 -13.36
C ILE A 5 5.77 -12.20 -14.23
N ILE A 6 5.26 -11.16 -14.88
CA ILE A 6 6.08 -10.21 -15.65
C ILE A 6 6.41 -9.01 -14.76
N ALA A 7 7.69 -8.84 -14.41
CA ALA A 7 8.15 -7.66 -13.67
C ALA A 7 8.06 -6.41 -14.55
N VAL A 8 7.32 -5.43 -14.06
CA VAL A 8 7.01 -4.18 -14.74
C VAL A 8 8.04 -3.12 -14.35
N THR A 9 9.01 -2.82 -15.22
CA THR A 9 9.91 -1.67 -15.02
C THR A 9 9.53 -0.45 -15.86
N ASP A 10 8.68 -0.61 -16.89
CA ASP A 10 8.26 0.47 -17.80
C ASP A 10 6.74 0.59 -18.02
N LEU A 11 5.94 -0.28 -17.40
CA LEU A 11 4.48 -0.29 -17.56
C LEU A 11 3.84 0.62 -16.51
N SER A 12 2.99 1.56 -16.95
CA SER A 12 2.18 2.33 -16.02
C SER A 12 1.11 1.43 -15.38
N THR A 13 0.65 1.76 -14.16
CA THR A 13 -0.47 1.05 -13.51
C THR A 13 -1.70 0.99 -14.42
N ALA A 14 -1.99 2.07 -15.15
CA ALA A 14 -3.10 2.15 -16.09
C ALA A 14 -2.95 1.16 -17.26
N ASP A 15 -1.73 0.95 -17.77
CA ASP A 15 -1.49 -0.02 -18.83
C ASP A 15 -1.57 -1.45 -18.31
N GLY A 16 -1.11 -1.71 -17.07
CA GLY A 16 -1.32 -2.99 -16.39
C GLY A 16 -2.80 -3.34 -16.29
N TYR A 17 -3.65 -2.39 -15.91
CA TYR A 17 -5.10 -2.63 -15.81
C TYR A 17 -5.73 -2.90 -17.17
N LYS A 18 -5.33 -2.18 -18.21
CA LYS A 18 -5.81 -2.43 -19.58
C LYS A 18 -5.43 -3.83 -20.07
N GLN A 19 -4.23 -4.31 -19.74
CA GLN A 19 -3.77 -5.65 -20.11
C GLN A 19 -4.57 -6.76 -19.40
N VAL A 20 -4.95 -6.54 -18.14
CA VAL A 20 -5.87 -7.47 -17.45
C VAL A 20 -7.25 -7.41 -18.10
N ALA A 21 -7.79 -6.20 -18.32
CA ALA A 21 -9.15 -6.01 -18.84
C ALA A 21 -9.33 -6.55 -20.28
N ASN A 22 -8.27 -6.56 -21.10
CA ASN A 22 -8.32 -7.08 -22.46
C ASN A 22 -7.80 -8.54 -22.58
N GLY A 23 -7.47 -9.19 -21.46
CA GLY A 23 -7.06 -10.60 -21.40
C GLY A 23 -5.64 -10.89 -21.90
N GLN A 24 -4.75 -9.88 -21.95
CA GLN A 24 -3.33 -10.09 -22.26
C GLN A 24 -2.56 -10.73 -21.10
N VAL A 25 -2.99 -10.47 -19.86
CA VAL A 25 -2.49 -11.11 -18.63
C VAL A 25 -3.66 -11.42 -17.71
N ASP A 26 -3.49 -12.39 -16.81
CA ASP A 26 -4.57 -12.82 -15.90
C ASP A 26 -4.76 -11.88 -14.70
N ALA A 27 -3.67 -11.27 -14.20
CA ALA A 27 -3.68 -10.39 -13.04
C ALA A 27 -2.49 -9.42 -13.03
N ALA A 28 -2.59 -8.37 -12.22
CA ALA A 28 -1.51 -7.43 -11.93
C ALA A 28 -1.49 -7.10 -10.43
N LEU A 29 -0.29 -6.95 -9.85
CA LEU A 29 -0.14 -6.47 -8.48
C LEU A 29 -0.40 -4.97 -8.42
N THR A 30 -1.13 -4.53 -7.39
CA THR A 30 -1.45 -3.12 -7.20
C THR A 30 -1.80 -2.82 -5.74
N TYR A 31 -1.72 -1.55 -5.35
CA TYR A 31 -2.27 -1.07 -4.09
C TYR A 31 -3.75 -0.75 -4.24
N GLN A 32 -4.55 -1.09 -3.22
CA GLN A 32 -6.00 -0.89 -3.20
C GLN A 32 -6.41 0.56 -3.47
N SER A 33 -5.70 1.52 -2.88
CA SER A 33 -5.93 2.95 -3.10
C SER A 33 -5.76 3.35 -4.57
N THR A 34 -4.70 2.88 -5.23
CA THR A 34 -4.45 3.11 -6.65
C THR A 34 -5.49 2.42 -7.53
N PHE A 35 -5.91 1.20 -7.17
CA PHE A 35 -6.97 0.48 -7.87
C PHE A 35 -8.27 1.26 -7.89
N ASN A 36 -8.75 1.70 -6.72
CA ASN A 36 -10.02 2.40 -6.59
C ASN A 36 -10.09 3.65 -7.49
N THR A 37 -9.01 4.44 -7.53
CA THR A 37 -8.94 5.63 -8.37
C THR A 37 -8.81 5.28 -9.86
N VAL A 38 -7.78 4.52 -10.24
CA VAL A 38 -7.44 4.33 -11.67
C VAL A 38 -8.48 3.44 -12.37
N ASN A 39 -9.03 2.43 -11.70
CA ASN A 39 -10.07 1.58 -12.30
C ASN A 39 -11.35 2.38 -12.60
N ALA A 40 -11.74 3.28 -11.69
CA ALA A 40 -12.88 4.18 -11.87
C ALA A 40 -12.63 5.22 -12.98
N GLU A 41 -11.44 5.82 -13.02
CA GLU A 41 -11.06 6.80 -14.05
C GLU A 41 -11.04 6.20 -15.46
N LEU A 42 -10.62 4.93 -15.59
CA LEU A 42 -10.56 4.22 -16.87
C LEU A 42 -11.88 3.54 -17.26
N GLY A 43 -12.85 3.46 -16.34
CA GLY A 43 -14.14 2.81 -16.58
C GLY A 43 -14.04 1.31 -16.86
N LEU A 44 -13.10 0.63 -16.19
CA LEU A 44 -12.86 -0.81 -16.37
C LEU A 44 -13.68 -1.63 -15.35
N ASP A 45 -14.08 -2.85 -15.74
CA ASP A 45 -14.80 -3.81 -14.88
C ASP A 45 -13.83 -4.83 -14.26
N LEU A 46 -12.74 -4.32 -13.65
CA LEU A 46 -11.82 -5.16 -12.89
C LEU A 46 -12.29 -5.31 -11.44
N LYS A 47 -11.78 -6.32 -10.77
CA LYS A 47 -12.05 -6.59 -9.34
C LYS A 47 -10.75 -6.91 -8.63
N LEU A 48 -10.66 -6.51 -7.36
CA LEU A 48 -9.60 -6.95 -6.47
C LEU A 48 -9.87 -8.39 -5.99
N THR A 49 -8.80 -9.14 -5.79
CA THR A 49 -8.80 -10.40 -5.03
C THR A 49 -8.60 -10.10 -3.54
N ASP A 50 -8.55 -11.14 -2.72
CA ASP A 50 -8.03 -11.04 -1.36
C ASP A 50 -6.60 -10.48 -1.35
N VAL A 51 -6.19 -9.87 -0.23
CA VAL A 51 -4.84 -9.33 -0.06
C VAL A 51 -3.80 -10.44 -0.11
N VAL A 52 -2.84 -10.27 -1.02
CA VAL A 52 -1.76 -11.26 -1.27
C VAL A 52 -0.42 -10.85 -0.66
N MET A 53 -0.28 -9.59 -0.27
CA MET A 53 0.95 -9.03 0.29
C MET A 53 0.63 -7.85 1.19
N VAL A 54 1.27 -7.81 2.35
CA VAL A 54 1.32 -6.67 3.26
C VAL A 54 2.80 -6.31 3.42
N GLU A 55 3.13 -5.03 3.31
CA GLU A 55 4.48 -4.53 3.47
C GLU A 55 4.50 -3.27 4.33
N ASP A 56 5.57 -3.10 5.11
CA ASP A 56 5.76 -1.92 5.93
C ASP A 56 6.24 -0.75 5.07
N THR A 57 5.62 0.41 5.25
CA THR A 57 6.01 1.65 4.56
C THR A 57 6.73 2.59 5.53
N TYR A 58 7.94 3.02 5.18
CA TYR A 58 8.77 3.89 6.01
C TYR A 58 9.05 5.24 5.35
N GLN A 59 9.17 6.28 6.19
CA GLN A 59 9.69 7.57 5.76
C GLN A 59 11.23 7.50 5.74
N MET A 60 11.83 7.94 4.64
CA MET A 60 13.29 8.00 4.51
C MET A 60 13.77 9.43 4.75
N PHE A 61 14.78 9.58 5.60
CA PHE A 61 15.43 10.86 5.90
C PHE A 61 16.89 10.86 5.42
N ALA A 62 17.46 12.05 5.25
CA ALA A 62 18.88 12.18 4.96
C ALA A 62 19.71 11.62 6.13
N SER A 63 20.85 11.00 5.82
CA SER A 63 21.67 10.28 6.81
C SER A 63 22.24 11.16 7.92
N ASP A 64 22.29 12.47 7.71
CA ASP A 64 22.76 13.48 8.67
C ASP A 64 21.64 14.11 9.51
N GLU A 65 20.37 13.75 9.28
CA GLU A 65 19.18 14.30 9.95
C GLU A 65 18.63 13.36 11.05
N GLN A 66 19.52 12.77 11.86
CA GLN A 66 19.13 11.77 12.88
C GLN A 66 18.13 12.33 13.90
N GLU A 67 18.37 13.53 14.43
CA GLU A 67 17.48 14.14 15.43
C GLU A 67 16.07 14.37 14.89
N PHE A 68 15.95 14.74 13.62
CA PHE A 68 14.65 14.89 12.95
C PHE A 68 13.97 13.53 12.72
N CYS A 69 14.74 12.53 12.28
CA CYS A 69 14.25 11.16 12.13
C CYS A 69 13.68 10.64 13.46
N ASP A 70 14.41 10.81 14.57
CA ASP A 70 13.99 10.36 15.89
C ASP A 70 12.71 11.08 16.35
N ALA A 71 12.63 12.39 16.12
CA ALA A 71 11.44 13.18 16.46
C ALA A 71 10.20 12.74 15.67
N VAL A 72 10.35 12.45 14.36
CA VAL A 72 9.23 11.95 13.54
C VAL A 72 8.83 10.53 13.96
N SER A 73 9.79 9.64 14.19
CA SER A 73 9.52 8.29 14.69
C SER A 73 8.76 8.29 16.01
N GLN A 74 9.16 9.14 16.95
CA GLN A 74 8.46 9.29 18.24
C GLN A 74 7.02 9.80 18.04
N ALA A 75 6.82 10.82 17.20
CA ALA A 75 5.49 11.32 16.91
C ALA A 75 4.58 10.26 16.26
N LEU A 76 5.11 9.49 15.31
CA LEU A 76 4.37 8.40 14.66
C LEU A 76 4.01 7.29 15.66
N LYS A 77 4.90 6.98 16.61
CA LYS A 77 4.62 6.02 17.69
C LYS A 77 3.49 6.50 18.60
N GLU A 78 3.50 7.76 19.03
CA GLU A 78 2.44 8.34 19.85
C GLU A 78 1.09 8.32 19.11
N MET A 79 1.08 8.63 17.81
CA MET A 79 -0.12 8.59 16.96
C MET A 79 -0.62 7.16 16.68
N LEU A 80 0.27 6.16 16.74
CA LEU A 80 -0.12 4.75 16.67
C LEU A 80 -0.80 4.34 17.98
N ASP A 81 -0.15 4.66 19.12
CA ASP A 81 -0.61 4.29 20.45
C ASP A 81 -1.95 4.94 20.83
N ASP A 82 -2.18 6.19 20.39
CA ASP A 82 -3.43 6.91 20.68
C ASP A 82 -4.57 6.65 19.66
N GLY A 83 -4.30 5.86 18.62
CA GLY A 83 -5.26 5.50 17.57
C GLY A 83 -5.47 6.57 16.49
N THR A 84 -4.70 7.65 16.49
CA THR A 84 -4.77 8.69 15.45
C THR A 84 -4.46 8.12 14.06
N LEU A 85 -3.44 7.25 13.94
CA LEU A 85 -3.11 6.63 12.66
C LEU A 85 -4.22 5.70 12.14
N SER A 86 -4.85 4.92 13.01
CA SER A 86 -6.01 4.09 12.66
C SER A 86 -7.16 4.94 12.10
N LYS A 87 -7.44 6.08 12.73
CA LYS A 87 -8.46 7.02 12.25
C LYS A 87 -8.13 7.59 10.88
N PHE A 88 -6.87 7.99 10.65
CA PHE A 88 -6.45 8.48 9.33
C PHE A 88 -6.50 7.38 8.27
N SER A 89 -6.15 6.15 8.64
CA SER A 89 -6.26 5.02 7.72
C SER A 89 -7.70 4.82 7.25
N ASP A 90 -8.66 4.82 8.17
CA ASP A 90 -10.09 4.73 7.83
C ASP A 90 -10.54 5.91 6.95
N GLU A 91 -10.11 7.14 7.26
CA GLU A 91 -10.50 8.34 6.50
C GLU A 91 -9.97 8.35 5.05
N TYR A 92 -8.71 7.95 4.84
CA TYR A 92 -8.05 8.08 3.54
C TYR A 92 -8.04 6.79 2.71
N PHE A 93 -8.09 5.62 3.36
CA PHE A 93 -8.08 4.32 2.69
C PHE A 93 -9.41 3.57 2.82
N GLY A 94 -10.32 4.02 3.69
CA GLY A 94 -11.63 3.38 3.93
C GLY A 94 -11.55 2.17 4.87
N GLU A 95 -10.36 1.88 5.40
CA GLU A 95 -10.08 0.72 6.24
C GLU A 95 -8.97 1.05 7.25
N ASP A 96 -9.06 0.52 8.46
CA ASP A 96 -8.01 0.62 9.48
C ASP A 96 -6.94 -0.47 9.26
N ILE A 97 -5.95 -0.16 8.43
CA ILE A 97 -4.88 -1.11 8.05
C ILE A 97 -4.01 -1.51 9.24
N PHE A 98 -3.86 -0.63 10.23
CA PHE A 98 -3.04 -0.88 11.42
C PHE A 98 -3.70 -1.92 12.33
N SER A 99 -5.04 -1.92 12.41
CA SER A 99 -5.79 -2.98 13.10
C SER A 99 -5.94 -4.25 12.27
N LEU A 100 -6.24 -4.13 10.97
CA LEU A 100 -6.53 -5.27 10.09
C LEU A 100 -5.30 -6.17 9.86
N TYR A 101 -4.11 -5.57 9.79
CA TYR A 101 -2.87 -6.27 9.49
C TYR A 101 -1.86 -6.24 10.64
N ALA A 102 -2.33 -6.04 11.89
CA ALA A 102 -1.49 -5.94 13.08
C ALA A 102 -0.49 -7.12 13.24
N ASP A 103 -0.88 -8.33 12.84
CA ASP A 103 -0.04 -9.54 12.91
C ASP A 103 0.96 -9.68 11.75
N GLN A 104 0.82 -8.86 10.70
CA GLN A 104 1.63 -8.91 9.47
C GLN A 104 2.56 -7.70 9.33
N ILE A 105 2.25 -6.60 10.00
CA ILE A 105 3.13 -5.42 10.08
C ILE A 105 4.23 -5.65 11.11
N THR A 106 5.47 -5.32 10.75
CA THR A 106 6.64 -5.41 11.64
C THR A 106 7.08 -4.02 12.10
N ILE A 107 6.14 -3.12 12.36
CA ILE A 107 6.42 -1.82 12.98
C ILE A 107 6.89 -2.09 14.41
N VAL A 108 8.16 -2.46 14.55
CA VAL A 108 8.83 -2.58 15.84
C VAL A 108 9.17 -1.16 16.25
N PRO A 109 8.58 -0.62 17.32
CA PRO A 109 9.13 0.59 17.91
C PRO A 109 10.50 0.19 18.45
N GLU A 110 11.59 0.62 17.80
CA GLU A 110 12.90 0.46 18.41
C GLU A 110 12.87 1.15 19.78
N SER A 111 13.30 0.39 20.79
CA SER A 111 13.30 0.74 22.21
C SER A 111 14.43 1.66 22.58
#